data_AF-R0M750-F1
#
_entry.id   AF-R0M750-F1
#
_cell.length_a   1.000
_cell.length_b   1.000
_cell.length_c   1.000
_cell.angle_alpha   90.00
_cell.angle_beta   90.00
_cell.angle_gamma   90.00
#
_symmetry.space_group_name_H-M   'P 1'
#
loop_
_entity.id
_entity.type
_entity.pdbx_description
1 polymer ?
#
loop_
_entity_poly.entity_id
_entity_poly.type
_entity_poly.pdbx_seq_one_letter_code
_entity_poly.pdbx_strand_id
1 'polypeptide(L)'
;CYFSSKHSSLICSIFIEQKGESDDPIEVLWNINDRFDLREMVKNAITCAIIKENCTVKYTITFHIVKDGQDIFSCAINSFTCCAILMGISLKDTVISHSDDVCNVIYMLHKQKVLGFYIEGALQN
;
A
#
# COMPACT_ATOMS: atom_id res chain seq x y z
N CYS A 1 -11.52 -4.68 -2.17
CA CYS A 1 -11.10 -6.03 -2.60
C CYS A 1 -10.70 -6.83 -1.36
N TYR A 2 -11.19 -8.06 -1.22
CA TYR A 2 -10.65 -9.01 -0.24
C TYR A 2 -9.41 -9.66 -0.82
N PHE A 3 -8.33 -9.71 -0.05
CA PHE A 3 -7.09 -10.37 -0.42
C PHE A 3 -6.65 -11.29 0.71
N SER A 4 -6.20 -12.48 0.35
CA SER A 4 -5.75 -13.50 1.28
C SER A 4 -4.46 -14.10 0.77
N SER A 5 -3.48 -14.21 1.67
CA SER A 5 -2.21 -14.89 1.47
C SER A 5 -2.13 -16.10 2.41
N LYS A 6 -0.95 -16.71 2.52
CA LYS A 6 -0.75 -17.87 3.39
C LYS A 6 -0.96 -17.51 4.87
N HIS A 7 -0.43 -16.36 5.30
CA HIS A 7 -0.43 -15.97 6.71
C HIS A 7 -1.39 -14.83 7.03
N SER A 8 -1.71 -13.97 6.06
CA SER A 8 -2.51 -12.77 6.28
C SER A 8 -3.75 -12.71 5.40
N SER A 9 -4.75 -11.95 5.83
CA SER A 9 -5.86 -11.56 4.96
C SER A 9 -6.42 -10.20 5.38
N LEU A 10 -6.86 -9.42 4.41
CA LEU A 10 -7.40 -8.09 4.64
C LEU A 10 -8.41 -7.69 3.57
N ILE A 11 -9.19 -6.66 3.86
CA ILE A 11 -10.04 -5.97 2.91
C ILE A 11 -9.41 -4.61 2.65
N CYS A 12 -9.06 -4.35 1.39
CA CYS A 12 -8.62 -3.03 0.92
C CYS A 12 -9.80 -2.29 0.30
N SER A 13 -10.04 -1.05 0.69
CA SER A 13 -11.03 -0.16 0.04
C SER A 13 -10.36 1.15 -0.33
N ILE A 14 -10.71 1.71 -1.48
CA ILE A 14 -10.20 3.01 -1.93
C ILE A 14 -11.41 3.92 -2.13
N PHE A 15 -11.42 5.04 -1.43
CA PHE A 15 -12.37 6.12 -1.60
C PHE A 15 -11.68 7.26 -2.36
N ILE A 16 -12.39 7.84 -3.32
CA ILE A 16 -11.90 8.93 -4.16
C ILE A 16 -12.82 10.12 -3.93
N GLU A 17 -12.27 11.21 -3.42
CA GLU A 17 -13.01 12.41 -3.04
C GLU A 17 -12.34 13.66 -3.63
N GLN A 18 -13.08 14.77 -3.69
CA GLN A 18 -12.46 16.07 -3.97
C GLN A 18 -11.62 16.52 -2.78
N LYS A 19 -10.39 16.95 -3.06
CA LYS A 19 -9.43 17.41 -2.06
C LYS A 19 -9.79 18.81 -1.57
N GLY A 20 -9.82 19.02 -0.26
CA GLY A 20 -9.79 20.37 0.33
C GLY A 20 -8.44 21.06 0.11
N GLU A 21 -8.37 22.37 0.34
CA GLU A 21 -7.15 23.17 0.08
C GLU A 21 -5.92 22.65 0.86
N SER A 22 -6.12 22.09 2.05
CA SER A 22 -5.04 21.63 2.95
C SER A 22 -4.89 20.10 3.05
N ASP A 23 -5.70 19.31 2.36
CA ASP A 23 -5.70 17.86 2.61
C ASP A 23 -4.50 17.15 1.99
N ASP A 24 -4.00 16.14 2.69
CA ASP A 24 -3.07 15.18 2.10
C ASP A 24 -3.75 14.48 0.92
N PRO A 25 -3.10 14.40 -0.26
CA PRO A 25 -3.71 13.79 -1.45
C PRO A 25 -3.90 12.27 -1.29
N ILE A 26 -3.18 11.65 -0.36
CA ILE A 26 -3.20 10.21 -0.10
C ILE A 26 -3.21 10.01 1.41
N GLU A 27 -4.30 9.42 1.89
CA GLU A 27 -4.46 9.00 3.27
C GLU A 27 -4.54 7.48 3.32
N VAL A 28 -3.80 6.87 4.24
CA VAL A 28 -3.83 5.42 4.46
C VAL A 28 -4.27 5.16 5.89
N LEU A 29 -5.32 4.37 6.06
CA LEU A 29 -5.95 4.04 7.34
C LEU A 29 -5.95 2.54 7.56
N TRP A 30 -5.75 2.13 8.81
CA TRP A 30 -5.73 0.74 9.24
C TRP A 30 -6.76 0.59 10.37
N ASN A 31 -7.47 -0.54 10.42
CA ASN A 31 -8.41 -0.82 11.52
C ASN A 31 -7.69 -1.15 12.85
N ILE A 32 -6.40 -1.50 12.80
CA ILE A 32 -5.57 -1.80 13.97
C ILE A 32 -4.46 -0.75 14.07
N ASN A 33 -4.25 -0.20 15.27
CA ASN A 33 -3.35 0.94 15.52
C ASN A 33 -1.91 0.56 15.92
N ASP A 34 -1.60 -0.72 16.11
CA ASP A 34 -0.34 -1.21 16.70
C ASP A 34 0.81 -1.39 15.67
N ARG A 35 0.61 -0.96 14.42
CA ARG A 35 1.55 -1.14 13.30
C ARG A 35 1.89 0.20 12.62
N PHE A 36 2.28 1.20 13.40
CA PHE A 36 2.55 2.56 12.88
C PHE A 36 3.65 2.57 11.80
N ASP A 37 4.78 1.90 12.04
CA ASP A 37 5.90 1.88 11.08
C ASP A 37 5.49 1.27 9.74
N LEU A 38 4.78 0.14 9.81
CA LEU A 38 4.22 -0.55 8.64
C LEU A 38 3.26 0.35 7.84
N ARG A 39 2.40 1.08 8.54
CA ARG A 39 1.42 2.00 7.93
C ARG A 39 2.11 3.10 7.14
N GLU A 40 3.13 3.74 7.70
CA GLU A 40 3.88 4.80 7.01
C GLU A 40 4.63 4.25 5.79
N MET A 41 5.20 3.05 5.91
CA MET A 41 5.86 2.39 4.79
C MET A 41 4.92 2.06 3.64
N VAL A 42 3.75 1.52 3.95
CA VAL A 42 2.70 1.24 2.95
C VAL A 42 2.19 2.54 2.33
N LYS A 43 1.99 3.60 3.13
CA LYS A 43 1.63 4.94 2.63
C LYS A 43 2.66 5.47 1.63
N ASN A 44 3.94 5.33 1.94
CA ASN A 44 5.03 5.77 1.07
C ASN A 44 5.05 4.99 -0.25
N ALA A 45 4.92 3.66 -0.19
CA ALA A 45 4.85 2.82 -1.37
C ALA A 45 3.67 3.18 -2.29
N ILE A 46 2.48 3.33 -1.73
CA ILE A 46 1.27 3.73 -2.46
C ILE A 46 1.43 5.12 -3.07
N THR A 47 1.96 6.07 -2.30
CA THR A 47 2.23 7.45 -2.77
C THR A 47 3.20 7.48 -3.94
N CYS A 48 4.20 6.60 -3.92
CA CYS A 48 5.13 6.44 -5.02
C CYS A 48 4.47 5.79 -6.24
N ALA A 49 3.55 4.84 -6.05
CA ALA A 49 2.87 4.10 -7.11
C ALA A 49 1.83 4.95 -7.85
N ILE A 50 1.05 5.78 -7.16
CA ILE A 50 -0.01 6.59 -7.77
C ILE A 50 0.59 7.72 -8.62
N ILE A 51 0.05 7.92 -9.83
CA ILE A 51 0.31 9.15 -10.60
C ILE A 51 -0.51 10.27 -9.96
N LYS A 52 0.16 11.35 -9.54
CA LYS A 52 -0.51 12.54 -9.01
C LYS A 52 -1.17 13.30 -10.16
N GLU A 53 -2.28 12.77 -10.67
CA GLU A 53 -3.14 13.41 -11.66
C GLU A 53 -4.03 14.40 -10.93
N ASN A 54 -3.64 15.67 -10.96
CA ASN A 54 -4.38 16.83 -10.42
C ASN A 54 -4.35 16.99 -8.89
N CYS A 55 -4.14 18.24 -8.45
CA CYS A 55 -4.06 18.64 -7.04
C CYS A 55 -5.40 18.58 -6.29
N THR A 56 -6.47 18.11 -6.96
CA THR A 56 -7.86 18.26 -6.55
C THR A 56 -8.51 16.95 -6.08
N VAL A 57 -7.77 15.84 -6.09
CA VAL A 57 -8.28 14.52 -5.69
C VAL A 57 -7.58 14.05 -4.42
N LYS A 58 -8.38 13.53 -3.49
CA LYS A 58 -7.93 12.82 -2.29
C LYS A 58 -8.25 11.33 -2.45
N TYR A 59 -7.23 10.50 -2.24
CA TYR A 59 -7.38 9.05 -2.16
C TYR A 59 -7.32 8.64 -0.68
N THR A 60 -8.39 8.05 -0.18
CA THR A 60 -8.41 7.44 1.15
C THR A 60 -8.40 5.93 0.99
N ILE A 61 -7.27 5.30 1.30
CA ILE A 61 -7.09 3.86 1.25
C ILE A 61 -7.27 3.29 2.66
N THR A 62 -8.23 2.41 2.85
CA THR A 62 -8.46 1.72 4.11
C THR A 62 -8.07 0.25 4.00
N PHE A 63 -7.28 -0.22 4.96
CA PHE A 63 -6.95 -1.62 5.16
C PHE A 63 -7.66 -2.13 6.41
N HIS A 64 -8.60 -3.04 6.21
CA HIS A 64 -9.25 -3.76 7.30
C HIS A 64 -8.60 -5.15 7.41
N ILE A 65 -7.68 -5.30 8.34
CA ILE A 65 -7.01 -6.57 8.62
C ILE A 65 -8.04 -7.56 9.20
N VAL A 66 -8.20 -8.69 8.51
CA VAL A 66 -9.06 -9.80 8.93
C VAL A 66 -8.22 -10.87 9.64
N LYS A 67 -6.99 -11.11 9.16
CA LYS A 67 -6.01 -12.03 9.76
C LYS A 67 -4.63 -11.36 9.66
N ASP A 68 -4.01 -11.10 10.81
CA ASP A 68 -2.65 -10.56 10.88
C ASP A 68 -1.62 -11.69 10.80
N GLY A 69 -0.55 -11.46 10.04
CA GLY A 69 0.49 -12.44 9.77
C GLY A 69 1.75 -11.76 9.21
N GLN A 70 2.83 -12.53 9.10
CA GLN A 70 4.15 -12.01 8.71
C GLN A 70 4.20 -11.37 7.32
N ASP A 71 3.29 -11.72 6.42
CA ASP A 71 3.21 -11.20 5.05
C ASP A 71 2.18 -10.07 4.88
N ILE A 72 1.71 -9.46 5.99
CA ILE A 72 0.68 -8.42 5.97
C ILE A 72 1.09 -7.20 5.14
N PHE A 73 2.38 -6.85 5.14
CA PHE A 73 2.92 -5.78 4.29
C PHE A 73 2.63 -6.03 2.81
N SER A 74 3.04 -7.19 2.30
CA SER A 74 2.82 -7.54 0.89
C SER A 74 1.36 -7.74 0.58
N CYS A 75 0.59 -8.27 1.52
CA CYS A 75 -0.86 -8.38 1.42
C CYS A 75 -1.50 -6.98 1.18
N ALA A 76 -1.05 -5.94 1.90
CA ALA A 76 -1.53 -4.58 1.74
C ALA A 76 -1.15 -3.98 0.38
N ILE A 77 0.10 -4.08 -0.04
CA ILE A 77 0.55 -3.54 -1.34
C ILE A 77 -0.13 -4.23 -2.52
N ASN A 78 -0.22 -5.57 -2.49
CA ASN A 78 -0.82 -6.34 -3.57
C ASN A 78 -2.33 -6.10 -3.65
N SER A 79 -3.03 -6.06 -2.52
CA SER A 79 -4.46 -5.77 -2.48
C SER A 79 -4.79 -4.34 -2.95
N PHE A 80 -3.98 -3.35 -2.55
CA PHE A 80 -4.07 -1.99 -3.09
C PHE A 80 -3.92 -1.98 -4.60
N THR A 81 -2.88 -2.64 -5.12
CA THR A 81 -2.60 -2.67 -6.57
C THR A 81 -3.76 -3.28 -7.33
N CYS A 82 -4.32 -4.40 -6.85
CA CYS A 82 -5.51 -5.00 -7.44
C CYS A 82 -6.69 -4.02 -7.42
N CYS A 83 -6.97 -3.35 -6.28
CA CYS A 83 -8.07 -2.40 -6.21
C CYS A 83 -7.86 -1.19 -7.12
N ALA A 84 -6.65 -0.63 -7.19
CA ALA A 84 -6.32 0.49 -8.04
C ALA A 84 -6.53 0.14 -9.53
N ILE A 85 -6.06 -1.04 -9.96
CA ILE A 85 -6.29 -1.53 -11.33
C ILE A 85 -7.78 -1.70 -11.62
N LEU A 86 -8.52 -2.35 -10.72
CA LEU A 86 -9.96 -2.59 -10.89
C LEU A 86 -10.79 -1.30 -10.93
N MET A 87 -10.34 -0.26 -10.23
CA MET A 87 -10.99 1.05 -10.24
C MET A 87 -10.52 1.97 -11.37
N GLY A 88 -9.52 1.55 -12.17
CA GLY A 88 -8.94 2.39 -13.21
C GLY A 88 -8.14 3.58 -12.68
N ILE A 89 -7.57 3.47 -11.47
CA ILE A 89 -6.67 4.49 -10.92
C ILE A 89 -5.34 4.44 -11.66
N SER A 90 -4.88 5.59 -12.16
CA SER A 90 -3.62 5.72 -12.86
C SER A 90 -2.42 5.47 -11.93
N LEU A 91 -1.63 4.43 -12.24
CA LEU A 91 -0.40 4.08 -11.53
C LEU A 91 0.83 4.33 -12.42
N LYS A 92 1.94 4.77 -11.82
CA LYS A 92 3.23 4.96 -12.52
C LYS A 92 3.80 3.64 -13.05
N ASP A 93 3.45 2.54 -12.38
CA ASP A 93 3.67 1.15 -12.75
C ASP A 93 2.76 0.26 -11.89
N THR A 94 2.52 -0.97 -12.33
CA THR A 94 1.99 -2.03 -11.48
C THR A 94 3.04 -2.36 -10.43
N VAL A 95 2.71 -2.17 -9.16
CA VAL A 95 3.59 -2.51 -8.05
C VAL A 95 3.17 -3.85 -7.45
N ILE A 96 4.14 -4.72 -7.23
CA ILE A 96 3.95 -5.99 -6.53
C ILE A 96 4.88 -6.03 -5.33
N SER A 97 4.46 -6.74 -4.29
CA SER A 97 5.26 -6.90 -3.09
C SER A 97 5.38 -8.37 -2.72
N HIS A 98 6.55 -8.71 -2.21
CA HIS A 98 6.85 -10.01 -1.62
C HIS A 98 7.45 -9.81 -0.23
N SER A 99 6.96 -10.59 0.73
CA SER A 99 7.40 -10.61 2.12
C SER A 99 7.91 -12.01 2.43
N ASP A 100 9.13 -12.07 2.91
CA ASP A 100 9.70 -13.22 3.61
C ASP A 100 9.83 -12.88 5.11
N ASP A 101 10.24 -13.83 5.94
CA ASP A 101 10.30 -13.70 7.41
C ASP A 101 11.10 -12.49 7.91
N VAL A 102 12.00 -11.96 7.09
CA VAL A 102 12.93 -10.87 7.48
C VAL A 102 12.91 -9.71 6.49
N CYS A 103 12.40 -9.91 5.27
CA CYS A 103 12.58 -8.97 4.17
C CYS A 103 11.28 -8.74 3.40
N ASN A 104 11.00 -7.48 3.13
CA ASN A 104 9.87 -7.02 2.35
C ASN A 104 10.41 -6.27 1.13
N VAL A 105 10.04 -6.69 -0.08
CA VAL A 105 10.49 -6.07 -1.33
C VAL A 105 9.30 -5.64 -2.15
N ILE A 106 9.32 -4.39 -2.62
CA ILE A 106 8.34 -3.84 -3.56
C ILE A 106 9.00 -3.66 -4.92
N TYR A 107 8.34 -4.15 -5.96
CA TYR A 107 8.85 -4.16 -7.32
C TYR A 107 7.86 -3.53 -8.29
N MET A 108 8.37 -2.69 -9.19
CA MET A 108 7.65 -2.14 -10.32
C MET A 108 7.75 -3.11 -11.50
N LEU A 109 6.64 -3.74 -11.85
CA LEU A 109 6.60 -4.90 -12.74
C LEU A 109 7.11 -4.59 -14.15
N HIS A 110 6.63 -3.50 -14.79
CA HIS A 110 6.97 -3.20 -16.18
C HIS A 110 8.32 -2.50 -16.32
N LYS A 111 8.67 -1.63 -15.37
CA LYS A 111 9.97 -0.95 -15.31
C LYS A 111 11.11 -1.86 -14.87
N GLN A 112 10.78 -3.04 -14.36
CA GLN A 112 11.72 -4.02 -13.84
C GLN A 112 12.66 -3.47 -12.76
N LYS A 113 12.11 -2.67 -11.83
CA LYS A 113 12.90 -1.96 -10.81
C LYS A 113 12.33 -2.19 -9.41
N VAL A 114 13.23 -2.33 -8.44
CA VAL A 114 12.87 -2.29 -7.03
C VAL A 114 12.44 -0.88 -6.66
N LEU A 115 11.23 -0.74 -6.13
CA LEU A 115 10.69 0.53 -5.62
C LEU A 115 11.17 0.79 -4.19
N GLY A 116 11.26 -0.27 -3.40
CA GLY A 116 11.70 -0.21 -2.01
C GLY A 116 11.97 -1.61 -1.48
N PHE A 117 12.78 -1.68 -0.44
CA PHE A 117 13.01 -2.87 0.33
C PHE A 117 13.05 -2.50 1.81
N TYR A 118 12.66 -3.43 2.67
CA TYR A 118 12.66 -3.27 4.12
C TYR A 118 13.07 -4.56 4.78
N ILE A 119 13.86 -4.43 5.83
CA ILE A 119 14.42 -5.55 6.57
C ILE A 119 14.00 -5.37 8.03
N GLU A 120 13.27 -6.34 8.56
CA GLU A 120 12.90 -6.32 9.99
C GLU A 120 14.15 -6.42 10.86
N GLY A 121 14.24 -5.56 11.87
CA GLY A 121 15.38 -5.52 12.80
C GLY A 121 16.65 -4.84 12.25
N ALA A 122 16.64 -4.31 11.02
CA ALA A 122 17.71 -3.42 10.56
C ALA A 122 17.60 -2.08 11.30
N LEU A 123 18.72 -1.60 11.86
CA LEU A 123 18.85 -0.25 12.41
C LEU A 123 18.42 0.76 11.35
N GLN A 124 17.28 1.42 11.57
CA GLN A 124 16.90 2.60 10.82
C GLN A 124 17.84 3.72 11.27
N ASN A 125 18.74 4.15 10.37
CA ASN A 125 19.54 5.36 10.56
C ASN A 125 18.68 6.61 10.37
#